data_AF-A0A517QY91-F1
#
_entry.id   AF-A0A517QY91-F1
#
_cell.length_a   1.000
_cell.length_b   1.000
_cell.length_c   1.000
_cell.angle_alpha   90.00
_cell.angle_beta   90.00
_cell.angle_gamma   90.00
#
_symmetry.space_group_name_H-M   'P 1'
#
loop_
_entity.id
_entity.type
_entity.pdbx_description
1 polymer ?
#
loop_
_entity_poly.entity_id
_entity_poly.type
_entity_poly.pdbx_seq_one_letter_code
_entity_poly.pdbx_strand_id
1 'polypeptide(L)'
;MSRPEEQPSPPETEQPEHSSRVLAEHARQRRNAGESDSSEEVSPPQRRTVIDFVLDPRTIQWLMGVGASLLVFGLVLWLWSSGIFDNPAVAATALGFGNLVVLIAGIGLVRKTRYETAGRGLALLASAVMPLNLWFYDSQNLIAIEAGGQLWIPATIICLIYAVTARLIRDPNFAYAMVGGIAMTGLLVLADPRIGKFYDLIAPPALLTVVGLISLHAGRFFPREDPSADGHTFGRAFANAGLIAIVFGELILLTCHIGHVAYSAESGRLITFDWPTFGHAPRLNLAALLIAVSGIYALVYRNAAVVRDRFTPLLVSANVLWATAILADMFAVPTSAEFFIILSSLIGLALAVAGRLGLSSNKVFGDVSLTGNILMLVTGIASAVFTVDQLIGDEASLATLKFLLPMAGVLGLGCLCPTNVAWRQSLIAAAASQVGLSLIILHNFSELNLYQRLEVLSILIGVGHLLFGHVGWSREREDERDVKVTYAFTVGSLLTIVPLLIGMIHARLRPDEVGTAWRVAHEIAPLVFGLLLLAAGLMTRVRVTTLAGGVALATYVLSLVFHIQLPEQLQTTAVYLMIGGGAFFTAAVVMSIYRDRLVSVTERARNHEGVFKVLSWR
;
A
#
# COMPACT_ATOMS: atom_id res chain seq x y z
N MET A 1 -56.57 -35.36 -60.21
CA MET A 1 -55.92 -34.04 -60.16
C MET A 1 -55.28 -33.96 -58.80
N SER A 2 -54.02 -34.39 -58.72
CA SER A 2 -53.32 -34.70 -57.47
C SER A 2 -51.83 -34.70 -57.79
N ARG A 3 -51.10 -33.68 -57.35
CA ARG A 3 -49.64 -33.63 -57.44
C ARG A 3 -49.03 -34.34 -56.23
N PRO A 4 -47.94 -35.11 -56.38
CA PRO A 4 -47.18 -35.60 -55.24
C PRO A 4 -46.47 -34.43 -54.55
N GLU A 5 -46.34 -34.51 -53.22
CA GLU A 5 -45.46 -33.62 -52.45
C GLU A 5 -44.00 -34.04 -52.66
N GLU A 6 -43.14 -33.10 -53.08
CA GLU A 6 -41.69 -33.31 -53.08
C GLU A 6 -41.18 -33.24 -51.64
N GLN A 7 -40.63 -34.34 -51.13
CA GLN A 7 -39.89 -34.36 -49.87
C GLN A 7 -38.58 -33.56 -50.03
N PRO A 8 -38.28 -32.61 -49.13
CA PRO A 8 -37.01 -31.91 -49.16
C PRO A 8 -35.87 -32.89 -48.82
N SER A 9 -34.85 -32.91 -49.68
CA SER A 9 -33.64 -33.69 -49.48
C SER A 9 -32.92 -33.29 -48.18
N PRO A 10 -32.34 -34.24 -47.41
CA PRO A 10 -31.58 -33.92 -46.22
C PRO A 10 -30.34 -33.09 -46.59
N PRO A 11 -29.89 -32.17 -45.72
CA PRO A 11 -28.71 -31.37 -45.99
C PRO A 11 -27.48 -32.28 -46.12
N GLU A 12 -26.67 -32.07 -47.16
CA GLU A 12 -25.38 -32.75 -47.31
C GLU A 12 -24.54 -32.50 -46.06
N THR A 13 -24.12 -33.57 -45.39
CA THR A 13 -23.20 -33.51 -44.27
C THR A 13 -21.85 -33.00 -44.76
N GLU A 14 -21.57 -31.71 -44.58
CA GLU A 14 -20.28 -31.09 -44.85
C GLU A 14 -19.16 -31.91 -44.20
N GLN A 15 -18.20 -32.32 -45.03
CA GLN A 15 -17.14 -33.24 -44.60
C GLN A 15 -16.25 -32.58 -43.51
N PRO A 16 -16.04 -33.24 -42.35
CA PRO A 16 -15.26 -32.66 -41.25
C PRO A 16 -13.77 -32.45 -41.57
N GLU A 17 -13.29 -32.93 -42.72
CA GLU A 17 -11.92 -32.67 -43.20
C GLU A 17 -11.65 -31.20 -43.52
N HIS A 18 -12.65 -30.44 -43.99
CA HIS A 18 -12.39 -29.04 -44.35
C HIS A 18 -12.19 -28.17 -43.10
N SER A 19 -13.05 -28.35 -42.09
CA SER A 19 -12.98 -27.60 -40.82
C SER A 19 -11.72 -27.92 -40.01
N SER A 20 -11.28 -29.18 -40.01
CA SER A 20 -10.03 -29.59 -39.36
C SER A 20 -8.77 -29.04 -40.07
N ARG A 21 -8.76 -28.94 -41.41
CA ARG A 21 -7.69 -28.26 -42.15
C ARG A 21 -7.64 -26.76 -41.84
N VAL A 22 -8.78 -26.06 -41.84
CA VAL A 22 -8.85 -24.62 -41.52
C VAL A 22 -8.42 -24.32 -40.08
N LEU A 23 -8.72 -25.21 -39.13
CA LEU A 23 -8.23 -25.10 -37.74
C LEU A 23 -6.72 -25.35 -37.63
N ALA A 24 -6.19 -26.35 -38.33
CA ALA A 24 -4.74 -26.63 -38.36
C ALA A 24 -3.94 -25.51 -39.03
N GLU A 25 -4.50 -24.88 -40.06
CA GLU A 25 -3.90 -23.76 -40.76
C GLU A 25 -3.92 -22.46 -39.93
N HIS A 26 -5.04 -22.15 -39.25
CA HIS A 26 -5.07 -21.06 -38.26
C HIS A 26 -4.14 -21.31 -37.07
N ALA A 27 -3.99 -22.56 -36.62
CA ALA A 27 -3.04 -22.91 -35.56
C ALA A 27 -1.59 -22.71 -36.02
N ARG A 28 -1.24 -23.07 -37.27
CA ARG A 28 0.06 -22.77 -37.88
C ARG A 28 0.27 -21.28 -38.08
N GLN A 29 -0.71 -20.54 -38.58
CA GLN A 29 -0.59 -19.09 -38.72
C GLN A 29 -0.42 -18.39 -37.37
N ARG A 30 -1.13 -18.79 -36.31
CA ARG A 30 -0.90 -18.26 -34.96
C ARG A 30 0.46 -18.63 -34.39
N ARG A 31 0.98 -19.83 -34.69
CA ARG A 31 2.32 -20.23 -34.26
C ARG A 31 3.39 -19.41 -34.98
N ASN A 32 3.30 -19.29 -36.30
CA ASN A 32 4.23 -18.51 -37.10
C ASN A 32 4.13 -17.00 -36.79
N ALA A 33 2.95 -16.45 -36.53
CA ALA A 33 2.77 -15.06 -36.12
C ALA A 33 3.26 -14.78 -34.69
N GLY A 34 3.31 -15.79 -33.81
CA GLY A 34 3.93 -15.70 -32.48
C GLY A 34 5.43 -16.03 -32.46
N GLU A 35 5.99 -16.48 -33.59
CA GLU A 35 7.40 -16.87 -33.73
C GLU A 35 8.16 -15.94 -34.71
N SER A 36 7.42 -15.17 -35.52
CA SER A 36 7.89 -13.92 -36.13
C SER A 36 7.67 -12.70 -35.22
N ASP A 37 7.20 -12.90 -33.99
CA ASP A 37 7.08 -11.83 -32.99
C ASP A 37 8.47 -11.52 -32.45
N SER A 38 9.18 -10.74 -33.27
CA SER A 38 10.19 -9.80 -32.85
C SER A 38 11.25 -10.34 -31.88
N SER A 39 12.38 -10.71 -32.49
CA SER A 39 13.61 -10.00 -32.12
C SER A 39 13.38 -8.51 -32.40
N GLU A 40 12.56 -7.87 -31.56
CA GLU A 40 12.49 -6.43 -31.44
C GLU A 40 13.91 -6.08 -31.04
N GLU A 41 14.67 -5.57 -32.01
CA GLU A 41 16.01 -5.05 -31.80
C GLU A 41 15.83 -3.96 -30.76
N VAL A 42 16.02 -4.32 -29.47
CA VAL A 42 15.53 -3.59 -28.30
C VAL A 42 16.16 -2.22 -28.36
N SER A 43 15.40 -1.29 -28.95
CA SER A 43 15.98 -0.08 -29.51
C SER A 43 16.63 0.66 -28.36
N PRO A 44 17.98 0.81 -28.39
CA PRO A 44 18.76 1.03 -27.18
C PRO A 44 18.17 2.22 -26.43
N PRO A 45 17.73 2.01 -25.17
CA PRO A 45 16.59 2.69 -24.57
C PRO A 45 16.64 4.17 -24.85
N GLN A 46 15.78 4.61 -25.79
CA GLN A 46 15.91 5.90 -26.44
C GLN A 46 15.93 6.98 -25.35
N ARG A 47 17.08 7.66 -25.21
CA ARG A 47 17.34 8.57 -24.10
C ARG A 47 16.33 9.70 -24.14
N ARG A 48 15.26 9.58 -23.34
CA ARG A 48 14.22 10.61 -23.21
C ARG A 48 14.89 11.92 -22.85
N THR A 49 14.69 12.93 -23.66
CA THR A 49 15.26 14.25 -23.43
C THR A 49 14.62 14.81 -22.16
N VAL A 50 15.35 15.62 -21.38
CA VAL A 50 14.79 16.26 -20.17
C VAL A 50 13.52 17.07 -20.50
N ILE A 51 13.47 17.64 -21.71
CA ILE A 51 12.30 18.33 -22.27
C ILE A 51 11.08 17.38 -22.39
N ASP A 52 11.26 16.14 -22.83
CA ASP A 52 10.16 15.17 -22.96
C ASP A 52 9.58 14.76 -21.60
N PHE A 53 10.43 14.69 -20.58
CA PHE A 53 9.99 14.40 -19.20
C PHE A 53 9.26 15.59 -18.55
N VAL A 54 9.72 16.81 -18.82
CA VAL A 54 9.09 18.05 -18.33
C VAL A 54 7.75 18.31 -19.06
N LEU A 55 7.65 17.95 -20.34
CA LEU A 55 6.42 18.03 -21.15
C LEU A 55 5.52 16.78 -21.02
N ASP A 56 5.86 15.80 -20.17
CA ASP A 56 4.97 14.69 -19.86
C ASP A 56 3.70 15.26 -19.21
N PRO A 57 2.49 14.94 -19.73
CA PRO A 57 1.24 15.45 -19.17
C PRO A 57 1.06 15.12 -17.68
N ARG A 58 1.66 14.02 -17.18
CA ARG A 58 1.65 13.68 -15.74
C ARG A 58 2.51 14.65 -14.94
N THR A 59 3.71 14.99 -15.42
CA THR A 59 4.60 15.97 -14.78
C THR A 59 3.91 17.32 -14.68
N ILE A 60 3.27 17.77 -15.76
CA ILE A 60 2.51 19.04 -15.79
C ILE A 60 1.33 19.00 -14.80
N GLN A 61 0.58 17.89 -14.73
CA GLN A 61 -0.53 17.73 -13.78
C GLN A 61 -0.04 17.78 -12.32
N TRP A 62 1.06 17.10 -11.99
CA TRP A 62 1.66 17.16 -10.65
C TRP A 62 2.18 18.55 -10.31
N LEU A 63 2.81 19.24 -11.26
CA LEU A 63 3.35 20.59 -11.08
C LEU A 63 2.22 21.62 -10.87
N MET A 64 1.10 21.49 -11.59
CA MET A 64 -0.12 22.25 -11.33
C MET A 64 -0.71 21.91 -9.96
N GLY A 65 -0.75 20.63 -9.56
CA GLY A 65 -1.28 20.22 -8.25
C GLY A 65 -0.48 20.76 -7.08
N VAL A 66 0.84 20.52 -7.06
CA VAL A 66 1.75 20.99 -6.00
C VAL A 66 1.82 22.51 -5.95
N GLY A 67 1.90 23.15 -7.12
CA GLY A 67 1.88 24.61 -7.23
C GLY A 67 0.57 25.20 -6.71
N ALA A 68 -0.58 24.65 -7.08
CA ALA A 68 -1.88 25.09 -6.58
C ALA A 68 -1.96 24.94 -5.05
N SER A 69 -1.53 23.80 -4.50
CA SER A 69 -1.54 23.55 -3.06
C SER A 69 -0.65 24.52 -2.29
N LEU A 70 0.59 24.75 -2.73
CA LEU A 70 1.50 25.69 -2.05
C LEU A 70 1.06 27.15 -2.23
N LEU A 71 0.49 27.51 -3.39
CA LEU A 71 -0.07 28.83 -3.63
C LEU A 71 -1.31 29.06 -2.75
N VAL A 72 -2.23 28.10 -2.67
CA VAL A 72 -3.42 28.18 -1.80
C VAL A 72 -3.00 28.21 -0.32
N PHE A 73 -2.01 27.42 0.10
CA PHE A 73 -1.51 27.44 1.48
C PHE A 73 -0.86 28.79 1.83
N GLY A 74 0.00 29.32 0.96
CA GLY A 74 0.57 30.67 1.11
C GLY A 74 -0.49 31.77 1.07
N LEU A 75 -1.48 31.66 0.18
CA LEU A 75 -2.60 32.61 0.07
C LEU A 75 -3.50 32.55 1.30
N VAL A 76 -3.75 31.39 1.89
CA VAL A 76 -4.53 31.25 3.13
C VAL A 76 -3.77 31.82 4.31
N LEU A 77 -2.48 31.50 4.48
CA LEU A 77 -1.63 32.12 5.50
C LEU A 77 -1.56 33.65 5.35
N TRP A 78 -1.53 34.15 4.11
CA TRP A 78 -1.49 35.58 3.82
C TRP A 78 -2.85 36.29 3.99
N LEU A 79 -3.95 35.70 3.53
CA LEU A 79 -5.32 36.22 3.75
C LEU A 79 -5.69 36.22 5.24
N TRP A 80 -5.22 35.22 5.99
CA TRP A 80 -5.30 35.19 7.45
C TRP A 80 -4.50 36.33 8.08
N SER A 81 -3.26 36.57 7.61
CA SER A 81 -2.43 37.69 8.09
C SER A 81 -2.94 39.09 7.71
N SER A 82 -3.88 39.21 6.78
CA SER A 82 -4.36 40.50 6.24
C SER A 82 -5.79 40.89 6.62
N GLY A 83 -6.51 40.06 7.40
CA GLY A 83 -7.79 40.46 8.03
C GLY A 83 -9.00 40.55 7.10
N ILE A 84 -8.96 39.97 5.90
CA ILE A 84 -10.07 40.05 4.90
C ILE A 84 -11.40 39.41 5.37
N PHE A 85 -11.40 38.66 6.47
CA PHE A 85 -12.52 37.83 6.92
C PHE A 85 -13.59 38.56 7.77
N ASP A 86 -13.60 39.90 7.81
CA ASP A 86 -14.42 40.71 8.72
C ASP A 86 -15.94 40.76 8.42
N ASN A 87 -16.39 40.56 7.17
CA ASN A 87 -17.82 40.49 6.83
C ASN A 87 -18.20 39.14 6.21
N PRO A 88 -18.82 38.22 6.98
CA PRO A 88 -19.02 36.86 6.53
C PRO A 88 -20.05 36.71 5.41
N ALA A 89 -21.16 37.46 5.42
CA ALA A 89 -22.21 37.30 4.42
C ALA A 89 -21.74 37.70 3.00
N VAL A 90 -20.91 38.76 2.91
CA VAL A 90 -20.31 39.20 1.65
C VAL A 90 -19.28 38.20 1.17
N ALA A 91 -18.40 37.72 2.05
CA ALA A 91 -17.39 36.71 1.73
C ALA A 91 -18.04 35.38 1.26
N ALA A 92 -19.06 34.89 1.97
CA ALA A 92 -19.85 33.71 1.60
C ALA A 92 -20.44 33.83 0.19
N THR A 93 -21.06 34.98 -0.12
CA THR A 93 -21.68 35.23 -1.41
C THR A 93 -20.64 35.33 -2.53
N ALA A 94 -19.53 36.02 -2.28
CA ALA A 94 -18.43 36.17 -3.25
C ALA A 94 -17.73 34.83 -3.56
N LEU A 95 -17.45 34.01 -2.52
CA LEU A 95 -16.88 32.68 -2.69
C LEU A 95 -17.84 31.74 -3.43
N GLY A 96 -19.12 31.72 -3.04
CA GLY A 96 -20.16 30.91 -3.70
C GLY A 96 -20.33 31.26 -5.18
N PHE A 97 -20.51 32.55 -5.48
CA PHE A 97 -20.71 33.03 -6.86
C PHE A 97 -19.45 32.90 -7.71
N GLY A 98 -18.28 33.31 -7.18
CA GLY A 98 -17.00 33.18 -7.88
C GLY A 98 -16.70 31.74 -8.25
N ASN A 99 -16.91 30.81 -7.33
CA ASN A 99 -16.71 29.39 -7.59
C ASN A 99 -17.69 28.82 -8.65
N LEU A 100 -18.95 29.26 -8.65
CA LEU A 100 -19.93 28.89 -9.67
C LEU A 100 -19.54 29.43 -11.06
N VAL A 101 -19.03 30.67 -11.14
CA VAL A 101 -18.53 31.26 -12.40
C VAL A 101 -17.34 30.46 -12.94
N VAL A 102 -16.39 30.09 -12.08
CA VAL A 102 -15.24 29.24 -12.46
C VAL A 102 -15.74 27.87 -12.96
N LEU A 103 -16.68 27.23 -12.26
CA LEU A 103 -17.25 25.95 -12.71
C LEU A 103 -17.93 26.03 -14.09
N ILE A 104 -18.77 27.06 -14.30
CA ILE A 104 -19.46 27.29 -15.57
C ILE A 104 -18.46 27.59 -16.70
N ALA A 105 -17.40 28.36 -16.42
CA ALA A 105 -16.31 28.61 -17.36
C ALA A 105 -15.57 27.31 -17.73
N GLY A 106 -15.27 26.45 -16.76
CA GLY A 106 -14.66 25.14 -16.98
C GLY A 106 -15.52 24.24 -17.89
N ILE A 107 -16.80 24.07 -17.56
CA ILE A 107 -17.77 23.33 -18.39
C ILE A 107 -17.88 23.94 -19.79
N GLY A 108 -17.91 25.27 -19.89
CA GLY A 108 -17.96 26.01 -21.15
C GLY A 108 -16.73 25.76 -22.04
N LEU A 109 -15.53 25.77 -21.43
CA LEU A 109 -14.27 25.47 -22.12
C LEU A 109 -14.25 24.04 -22.68
N VAL A 110 -14.65 23.04 -21.87
CA VAL A 110 -14.72 21.64 -22.35
C VAL A 110 -15.71 21.49 -23.50
N ARG A 111 -16.91 22.09 -23.40
CA ARG A 111 -17.99 21.84 -24.37
C ARG A 111 -17.94 22.70 -25.63
N LYS A 112 -17.27 23.86 -25.61
CA LYS A 112 -17.28 24.83 -26.72
C LYS A 112 -15.90 25.09 -27.33
N THR A 113 -14.81 24.57 -26.77
CA THR A 113 -13.45 24.88 -27.23
C THR A 113 -12.57 23.64 -27.28
N ARG A 114 -11.46 23.74 -28.02
CA ARG A 114 -10.39 22.71 -28.05
C ARG A 114 -9.61 22.55 -26.73
N TYR A 115 -9.87 23.38 -25.72
CA TYR A 115 -9.08 23.43 -24.48
C TYR A 115 -9.66 22.52 -23.39
N GLU A 116 -9.94 21.27 -23.74
CA GLU A 116 -10.60 20.30 -22.85
C GLU A 116 -9.84 20.09 -21.54
N THR A 117 -8.51 19.91 -21.59
CA THR A 117 -7.68 19.68 -20.40
C THR A 117 -7.76 20.85 -19.42
N ALA A 118 -7.72 22.09 -19.92
CA ALA A 118 -7.85 23.29 -19.12
C ALA A 118 -9.27 23.42 -18.54
N GLY A 119 -10.31 23.19 -19.35
CA GLY A 119 -11.70 23.21 -18.89
C GLY A 119 -12.00 22.18 -17.81
N ARG A 120 -11.49 20.95 -17.96
CA ARG A 120 -11.59 19.87 -16.96
C ARG A 120 -10.88 20.25 -15.66
N GLY A 121 -9.63 20.73 -15.73
CA GLY A 121 -8.88 21.17 -14.56
C GLY A 121 -9.55 22.33 -13.81
N LEU A 122 -10.11 23.29 -14.55
CA LEU A 122 -10.77 24.47 -13.99
C LEU A 122 -12.15 24.12 -13.36
N ALA A 123 -12.90 23.19 -13.96
CA ALA A 123 -14.12 22.63 -13.37
C ALA A 123 -13.84 21.72 -12.15
N LEU A 124 -12.73 20.97 -12.15
CA LEU A 124 -12.31 20.17 -10.99
C LEU A 124 -11.83 21.04 -9.84
N LEU A 125 -11.08 22.12 -10.10
CA LEU A 125 -10.70 23.12 -9.10
C LEU A 125 -11.94 23.72 -8.43
N ALA A 126 -12.91 24.16 -9.23
CA ALA A 126 -14.16 24.70 -8.67
C ALA A 126 -14.95 23.66 -7.86
N SER A 127 -14.95 22.40 -8.31
CA SER A 127 -15.57 21.31 -7.55
C SER A 127 -14.83 21.05 -6.24
N ALA A 128 -13.50 21.11 -6.20
CA ALA A 128 -12.72 20.92 -4.98
C ALA A 128 -12.88 22.08 -3.97
N VAL A 129 -13.12 23.30 -4.45
CA VAL A 129 -13.35 24.49 -3.60
C VAL A 129 -14.78 24.55 -3.05
N MET A 130 -15.77 23.95 -3.74
CA MET A 130 -17.19 24.07 -3.35
C MET A 130 -17.52 23.62 -1.90
N PRO A 131 -16.92 22.54 -1.35
CA PRO A 131 -17.12 22.14 0.05
C PRO A 131 -16.57 23.14 1.08
N LEU A 132 -15.54 23.92 0.75
CA LEU A 132 -15.01 24.95 1.66
C LEU A 132 -16.05 26.04 1.94
N ASN A 133 -17.00 26.27 1.02
CA ASN A 133 -18.11 27.18 1.27
C ASN A 133 -19.02 26.69 2.40
N LEU A 134 -19.20 25.36 2.57
CA LEU A 134 -19.99 24.80 3.67
C LEU A 134 -19.29 25.01 5.02
N TRP A 135 -17.98 24.75 5.08
CA TRP A 135 -17.16 25.04 6.25
C TRP A 135 -17.15 26.54 6.58
N PHE A 136 -17.14 27.41 5.56
CA PHE A 136 -17.24 28.85 5.75
C PHE A 136 -18.61 29.28 6.31
N TYR A 137 -19.72 28.67 5.85
CA TYR A 137 -21.06 28.97 6.39
C TYR A 137 -21.22 28.55 7.85
N ASP A 138 -20.61 27.43 8.24
CA ASP A 138 -20.61 26.92 9.61
C ASP A 138 -19.72 27.76 10.53
N SER A 139 -18.44 27.92 10.19
CA SER A 139 -17.45 28.67 11.00
C SER A 139 -17.79 30.14 11.22
N GLN A 140 -18.53 30.75 10.29
CA GLN A 140 -19.01 32.14 10.42
C GLN A 140 -20.42 32.25 11.04
N ASN A 141 -20.98 31.15 11.55
CA ASN A 141 -22.32 31.06 12.12
C ASN A 141 -23.45 31.54 11.18
N LEU A 142 -23.24 31.50 9.86
CA LEU A 142 -24.27 31.82 8.87
C LEU A 142 -25.30 30.68 8.76
N ILE A 143 -24.83 29.43 8.79
CA ILE A 143 -25.63 28.21 8.84
C ILE A 143 -24.89 27.22 9.77
N ALA A 144 -24.83 27.54 11.06
CA ALA A 144 -24.17 26.70 12.06
C ALA A 144 -24.91 25.37 12.26
N ILE A 145 -24.18 24.26 12.28
CA ILE A 145 -24.71 22.92 12.58
C ILE A 145 -25.32 22.92 14.00
N GLU A 146 -24.61 23.48 14.98
CA GLU A 146 -25.04 23.53 16.39
C GLU A 146 -26.38 24.26 16.60
N ALA A 147 -26.66 25.30 15.80
CA ALA A 147 -27.89 26.07 15.86
C ALA A 147 -29.11 25.35 15.23
N GLY A 148 -28.96 24.09 14.80
CA GLY A 148 -29.97 23.38 14.01
C GLY A 148 -30.04 23.87 12.56
N GLY A 149 -28.97 24.50 12.07
CA GLY A 149 -28.85 24.96 10.69
C GLY A 149 -28.81 23.80 9.72
N GLN A 150 -29.64 23.87 8.67
CA GLN A 150 -29.81 22.80 7.69
C GLN A 150 -28.68 22.78 6.65
N LEU A 151 -27.41 22.69 7.10
CA LEU A 151 -26.21 22.76 6.23
C LEU A 151 -26.15 21.62 5.19
N TRP A 152 -26.88 20.53 5.41
CA TRP A 152 -27.07 19.47 4.42
C TRP A 152 -27.86 19.93 3.18
N ILE A 153 -28.65 21.01 3.24
CA ILE A 153 -29.37 21.56 2.07
C ILE A 153 -28.40 22.15 1.03
N PRO A 154 -27.52 23.13 1.35
CA PRO A 154 -26.53 23.59 0.38
C PRO A 154 -25.58 22.47 -0.06
N ALA A 155 -25.24 21.51 0.81
CA ALA A 155 -24.47 20.33 0.42
C ALA A 155 -25.20 19.46 -0.62
N THR A 156 -26.52 19.29 -0.48
CA THR A 156 -27.37 18.59 -1.48
C THR A 156 -27.39 19.34 -2.81
N ILE A 157 -27.46 20.68 -2.80
CA ILE A 157 -27.38 21.51 -4.00
C ILE A 157 -26.02 21.34 -4.71
N ILE A 158 -24.93 21.32 -3.95
CA ILE A 158 -23.59 21.03 -4.46
C ILE A 158 -23.52 19.63 -5.11
N CYS A 159 -24.14 18.61 -4.49
CA CYS A 159 -24.20 17.27 -5.08
C CYS A 159 -24.97 17.22 -6.40
N LEU A 160 -26.08 17.96 -6.51
CA LEU A 160 -26.83 18.09 -7.77
C LEU A 160 -25.97 18.77 -8.85
N ILE A 161 -25.22 19.81 -8.48
CA ILE A 161 -24.25 20.48 -9.38
C ILE A 161 -23.16 19.50 -9.83
N TYR A 162 -22.61 18.68 -8.94
CA TYR A 162 -21.65 17.63 -9.32
C TYR A 162 -22.26 16.58 -10.24
N ALA A 163 -23.48 16.10 -9.98
CA ALA A 163 -24.16 15.12 -10.82
C ALA A 163 -24.44 15.67 -12.23
N VAL A 164 -24.86 16.94 -12.34
CA VAL A 164 -25.00 17.65 -13.61
C VAL A 164 -23.64 17.78 -14.31
N THR A 165 -22.60 18.21 -13.60
CA THR A 165 -21.25 18.39 -14.16
C THR A 165 -20.67 17.06 -14.66
N ALA A 166 -20.80 15.99 -13.89
CA ALA A 166 -20.39 14.64 -14.25
C ALA A 166 -21.13 14.14 -15.51
N ARG A 167 -22.44 14.39 -15.61
CA ARG A 167 -23.24 14.07 -16.81
C ARG A 167 -22.83 14.87 -18.04
N LEU A 168 -22.43 16.14 -17.86
CA LEU A 168 -22.07 17.06 -18.95
C LEU A 168 -20.65 16.87 -19.47
N ILE A 169 -19.69 16.56 -18.59
CA ILE A 169 -18.27 16.39 -18.93
C ILE A 169 -17.92 14.92 -19.20
N ARG A 170 -18.61 13.96 -18.56
CA ARG A 170 -18.32 12.50 -18.58
C ARG A 170 -16.90 12.10 -18.13
N ASP A 171 -16.16 13.01 -17.51
CA ASP A 171 -14.80 12.73 -17.03
C ASP A 171 -14.84 11.93 -15.70
N PRO A 172 -14.06 10.84 -15.58
CA PRO A 172 -14.06 9.96 -14.40
C PRO A 172 -13.75 10.67 -13.08
N ASN A 173 -13.04 11.79 -13.10
CA ASN A 173 -12.72 12.54 -11.88
C ASN A 173 -13.98 13.10 -11.18
N PHE A 174 -15.02 13.42 -11.94
CA PHE A 174 -16.29 13.90 -11.38
C PHE A 174 -17.13 12.79 -10.73
N ALA A 175 -16.85 11.51 -11.02
CA ALA A 175 -17.44 10.40 -10.25
C ALA A 175 -16.97 10.42 -8.80
N TYR A 176 -15.68 10.67 -8.55
CA TYR A 176 -15.14 10.80 -7.19
C TYR A 176 -15.71 12.04 -6.49
N ALA A 177 -15.78 13.19 -7.17
CA ALA A 177 -16.40 14.40 -6.62
C ALA A 177 -17.88 14.19 -6.25
N MET A 178 -18.65 13.53 -7.12
CA MET A 178 -20.06 13.21 -6.87
C MET A 178 -20.25 12.26 -5.68
N VAL A 179 -19.52 11.14 -5.62
CA VAL A 179 -19.62 10.18 -4.51
C VAL A 179 -19.13 10.79 -3.20
N GLY A 180 -18.04 11.55 -3.22
CA GLY A 180 -17.54 12.30 -2.06
C GLY A 180 -18.53 13.36 -1.56
N GLY A 181 -19.20 14.08 -2.48
CA GLY A 181 -20.27 15.01 -2.15
C GLY A 181 -21.46 14.32 -1.47
N ILE A 182 -21.93 13.19 -2.02
CA ILE A 182 -23.04 12.40 -1.45
C ILE A 182 -22.67 11.90 -0.05
N ALA A 183 -21.46 11.36 0.13
CA ALA A 183 -20.94 10.93 1.42
C ALA A 183 -20.92 12.08 2.44
N MET A 184 -20.31 13.21 2.09
CA MET A 184 -20.26 14.42 2.93
C MET A 184 -21.66 14.96 3.27
N THR A 185 -22.58 14.97 2.31
CA THR A 185 -23.96 15.42 2.54
C THR A 185 -24.69 14.51 3.51
N GLY A 186 -24.53 13.19 3.38
CA GLY A 186 -25.09 12.24 4.33
C GLY A 186 -24.49 12.40 5.74
N LEU A 187 -23.18 12.68 5.85
CA LEU A 187 -22.54 12.98 7.13
C LEU A 187 -23.12 14.25 7.78
N LEU A 188 -23.38 15.30 6.99
CA LEU A 188 -24.05 16.51 7.45
C LEU A 188 -25.52 16.26 7.87
N VAL A 189 -26.22 15.32 7.23
CA VAL A 189 -27.55 14.88 7.68
C VAL A 189 -27.45 14.15 9.03
N LEU A 190 -26.45 13.30 9.25
CA LEU A 190 -26.22 12.69 10.57
C LEU A 190 -25.87 13.73 11.65
N ALA A 191 -25.25 14.85 11.26
CA ALA A 191 -24.83 15.93 12.16
C ALA A 191 -25.94 16.94 12.50
N ASP A 192 -27.05 16.94 11.77
CA ASP A 192 -28.24 17.73 12.11
C ASP A 192 -28.69 17.40 13.56
N PRO A 193 -28.81 18.38 14.48
CA PRO A 193 -29.18 18.13 15.87
C PRO A 193 -30.51 17.39 16.07
N ARG A 194 -31.41 17.40 15.07
CA ARG A 194 -32.66 16.63 15.09
C ARG A 194 -32.45 15.12 14.91
N ILE A 195 -31.35 14.75 14.28
CA ILE A 195 -30.93 13.36 14.04
C ILE A 195 -29.89 12.95 15.08
N GLY A 196 -28.88 13.78 15.33
CA GLY A 196 -27.91 13.59 16.42
C GLY A 196 -27.10 12.28 16.32
N LYS A 197 -26.85 11.80 15.09
CA LYS A 197 -26.20 10.51 14.82
C LYS A 197 -24.76 10.60 14.30
N PHE A 198 -24.22 11.79 14.09
CA PHE A 198 -22.84 11.95 13.62
C PHE A 198 -21.79 11.41 14.61
N TYR A 199 -22.04 11.57 15.91
CA TYR A 199 -21.21 11.01 16.99
C TYR A 199 -21.61 9.58 17.38
N ASP A 200 -22.59 8.97 16.71
CA ASP A 200 -22.92 7.56 16.91
C ASP A 200 -21.86 6.70 16.22
N LEU A 201 -21.22 5.83 17.01
CA LEU A 201 -20.09 4.98 16.64
C LEU A 201 -20.25 4.21 15.31
N ILE A 202 -21.49 3.84 14.98
CA ILE A 202 -21.82 3.00 13.83
C ILE A 202 -22.37 3.80 12.64
N ALA A 203 -23.00 4.96 12.86
CA ALA A 203 -23.78 5.60 11.80
C ALA A 203 -22.94 6.20 10.66
N PRO A 204 -21.82 6.94 10.90
CA PRO A 204 -20.94 7.41 9.82
C PRO A 204 -20.27 6.25 9.06
N PRO A 205 -19.67 5.22 9.71
CA PRO A 205 -19.17 4.04 9.00
C PRO A 205 -20.22 3.32 8.16
N ALA A 206 -21.42 3.07 8.72
CA ALA A 206 -22.51 2.40 8.00
C ALA A 206 -22.97 3.20 6.78
N LEU A 207 -23.14 4.52 6.91
CA LEU A 207 -23.50 5.41 5.81
C LEU A 207 -22.46 5.34 4.68
N LEU A 208 -21.16 5.48 5.01
CA LEU A 208 -20.08 5.46 4.03
C LEU A 208 -19.99 4.11 3.32
N THR A 209 -20.16 3.00 4.05
CA THR A 209 -20.18 1.66 3.48
C THR A 209 -21.39 1.43 2.58
N VAL A 210 -22.59 1.92 2.95
CA VAL A 210 -23.80 1.83 2.10
C VAL A 210 -23.65 2.67 0.82
N VAL A 211 -23.22 3.94 0.93
CA VAL A 211 -22.94 4.80 -0.24
C VAL A 211 -21.88 4.17 -1.14
N GLY A 212 -20.86 3.57 -0.53
CA GLY A 212 -19.78 2.88 -1.23
C GLY A 212 -20.23 1.62 -1.98
N LEU A 213 -21.03 0.76 -1.36
CA LEU A 213 -21.63 -0.42 -2.00
C LEU A 213 -22.57 -0.01 -3.15
N ILE A 214 -23.43 0.99 -2.94
CA ILE A 214 -24.31 1.51 -3.99
C ILE A 214 -23.48 2.00 -5.18
N SER A 215 -22.41 2.77 -4.93
CA SER A 215 -21.51 3.28 -5.98
C SER A 215 -20.75 2.15 -6.70
N LEU A 216 -20.32 1.12 -5.97
CA LEU A 216 -19.64 -0.07 -6.49
C LEU A 216 -20.53 -0.90 -7.42
N HIS A 217 -21.81 -1.05 -7.10
CA HIS A 217 -22.78 -1.71 -7.98
C HIS A 217 -23.25 -0.79 -9.12
N ALA A 218 -23.43 0.51 -8.86
CA ALA A 218 -23.83 1.50 -9.87
C ALA A 218 -22.84 1.58 -11.05
N GLY A 219 -21.56 1.30 -10.80
CA GLY A 219 -20.53 1.14 -11.82
C GLY A 219 -20.90 0.18 -12.97
N ARG A 220 -21.85 -0.76 -12.77
CA ARG A 220 -22.36 -1.68 -13.82
C ARG A 220 -23.40 -1.07 -14.75
N PHE A 221 -24.11 0.00 -14.36
CA PHE A 221 -25.15 0.61 -15.20
C PHE A 221 -24.58 1.55 -16.27
N PHE A 222 -23.30 1.90 -16.17
CA PHE A 222 -22.61 2.67 -17.19
C PHE A 222 -22.15 1.73 -18.31
N PRO A 223 -22.50 2.01 -19.60
CA PRO A 223 -22.04 1.21 -20.72
C PRO A 223 -20.51 1.08 -20.74
N ARG A 224 -20.03 -0.08 -21.17
CA ARG A 224 -18.65 -0.19 -21.65
C ARG A 224 -18.62 0.49 -23.02
N GLU A 225 -18.16 1.74 -23.05
CA GLU A 225 -17.80 2.42 -24.30
C GLU A 225 -16.69 1.62 -25.02
N ASP A 226 -16.58 1.79 -26.34
CA ASP A 226 -15.88 0.87 -27.25
C ASP A 226 -14.47 0.48 -26.77
N PRO A 227 -14.08 -0.82 -26.84
CA PRO A 227 -12.80 -1.30 -26.32
C PRO A 227 -11.57 -0.83 -27.12
N SER A 228 -11.77 -0.05 -28.19
CA SER A 228 -10.72 0.57 -29.01
C SER A 228 -10.23 1.92 -28.49
N ALA A 229 -10.93 2.53 -27.51
CA ALA A 229 -10.47 3.74 -26.84
C ALA A 229 -9.89 3.39 -25.46
N ASP A 230 -8.65 3.82 -25.17
CA ASP A 230 -7.95 3.65 -23.88
C ASP A 230 -8.60 4.38 -22.68
N GLY A 231 -9.87 4.74 -22.78
CA GLY A 231 -10.62 5.47 -21.78
C GLY A 231 -10.83 4.68 -20.49
N HIS A 232 -10.41 5.25 -19.37
CA HIS A 232 -10.87 4.82 -18.05
C HIS A 232 -12.40 4.93 -17.98
N THR A 233 -13.10 3.80 -18.10
CA THR A 233 -14.57 3.79 -18.13
C THR A 233 -15.15 4.47 -16.89
N PHE A 234 -16.14 5.34 -17.09
CA PHE A 234 -16.79 6.11 -16.04
C PHE A 234 -17.33 5.20 -14.91
N GLY A 235 -17.83 4.01 -15.25
CA GLY A 235 -18.24 2.98 -14.27
C GLY A 235 -17.10 2.44 -13.39
N ARG A 236 -15.86 2.36 -13.89
CA ARG A 236 -14.67 2.00 -13.09
C ARG A 236 -14.32 3.10 -12.09
N ALA A 237 -14.52 4.37 -12.45
CA ALA A 237 -14.32 5.49 -11.53
C ALA A 237 -15.37 5.48 -10.40
N PHE A 238 -16.64 5.23 -10.72
CA PHE A 238 -17.69 4.99 -9.72
C PHE A 238 -17.36 3.84 -8.76
N ALA A 239 -16.87 2.72 -9.30
CA ALA A 239 -16.48 1.58 -8.47
C ALA A 239 -15.26 1.86 -7.55
N ASN A 240 -14.28 2.62 -8.04
CA ASN A 240 -13.15 3.05 -7.21
C ASN A 240 -13.58 4.07 -6.15
N ALA A 241 -14.41 5.05 -6.50
CA ALA A 241 -14.95 6.03 -5.55
C ALA A 241 -15.79 5.35 -4.46
N GLY A 242 -16.60 4.36 -4.84
CA GLY A 242 -17.33 3.51 -3.91
C GLY A 242 -16.43 2.75 -2.95
N LEU A 243 -15.34 2.14 -3.45
CA LEU A 243 -14.35 1.48 -2.59
C LEU A 243 -13.69 2.46 -1.62
N ILE A 244 -13.33 3.67 -2.07
CA ILE A 244 -12.74 4.71 -1.21
C ILE A 244 -13.70 5.06 -0.06
N ALA A 245 -15.00 5.22 -0.33
CA ALA A 245 -15.99 5.47 0.70
C ALA A 245 -16.06 4.33 1.75
N ILE A 246 -16.06 3.07 1.31
CA ILE A 246 -16.02 1.90 2.22
C ILE A 246 -14.75 1.93 3.08
N VAL A 247 -13.58 2.15 2.47
CA VAL A 247 -12.29 2.22 3.18
C VAL A 247 -12.27 3.33 4.23
N PHE A 248 -12.88 4.50 3.96
CA PHE A 248 -13.06 5.54 4.98
C PHE A 248 -14.03 5.13 6.09
N GLY A 249 -15.10 4.39 5.78
CA GLY A 249 -16.01 3.83 6.77
C GLY A 249 -15.31 2.86 7.73
N GLU A 250 -14.55 1.89 7.18
CA GLU A 250 -13.72 0.96 7.96
C GLU A 250 -12.66 1.70 8.79
N LEU A 251 -12.02 2.73 8.22
CA LEU A 251 -10.97 3.49 8.91
C LEU A 251 -11.55 4.25 10.11
N ILE A 252 -12.72 4.88 9.98
CA ILE A 252 -13.40 5.54 11.10
C ILE A 252 -13.73 4.51 12.20
N LEU A 253 -14.31 3.37 11.83
CA LEU A 253 -14.65 2.29 12.76
C LEU A 253 -13.41 1.77 13.52
N LEU A 254 -12.29 1.60 12.81
CA LEU A 254 -10.99 1.22 13.37
C LEU A 254 -10.43 2.31 14.31
N THR A 255 -10.44 3.58 13.90
CA THR A 255 -9.96 4.69 14.73
C THR A 255 -10.77 4.83 16.02
N CYS A 256 -12.09 4.67 15.97
CA CYS A 256 -12.92 4.69 17.17
C CYS A 256 -12.62 3.52 18.12
N HIS A 257 -12.35 2.32 17.60
CA HIS A 257 -11.94 1.19 18.42
C HIS A 257 -10.55 1.37 19.03
N ILE A 258 -9.56 1.84 18.26
CA ILE A 258 -8.22 2.16 18.79
C ILE A 258 -8.32 3.23 19.89
N GLY A 259 -9.15 4.26 19.69
CA GLY A 259 -9.43 5.28 20.70
C GLY A 259 -10.04 4.69 21.98
N HIS A 260 -11.00 3.76 21.85
CA HIS A 260 -11.58 3.06 22.99
C HIS A 260 -10.54 2.22 23.76
N VAL A 261 -9.70 1.44 23.06
CA VAL A 261 -8.64 0.63 23.67
C VAL A 261 -7.62 1.51 24.39
N ALA A 262 -7.09 2.54 23.71
CA ALA A 262 -6.10 3.46 24.28
C ALA A 262 -6.65 4.18 25.53
N TYR A 263 -7.88 4.69 25.45
CA TYR A 263 -8.54 5.32 26.59
C TYR A 263 -8.76 4.34 27.74
N SER A 264 -9.19 3.11 27.48
CA SER A 264 -9.42 2.10 28.52
C SER A 264 -8.15 1.69 29.29
N ALA A 265 -6.98 1.79 28.66
CA ALA A 265 -5.69 1.52 29.29
C ALA A 265 -5.23 2.65 30.23
N GLU A 266 -5.63 3.90 29.96
CA GLU A 266 -5.16 5.10 30.67
C GLU A 266 -6.20 5.66 31.65
N SER A 267 -7.48 5.33 31.50
CA SER A 267 -8.63 5.90 32.23
C SER A 267 -8.74 5.47 33.71
N GLY A 268 -7.63 5.14 34.37
CA GLY A 268 -7.56 5.05 35.82
C GLY A 268 -7.63 6.41 36.52
N ARG A 269 -7.37 7.55 35.84
CA ARG A 269 -7.19 8.84 36.55
C ARG A 269 -7.68 10.18 35.97
N LEU A 270 -7.84 10.42 34.66
CA LEU A 270 -7.74 11.82 34.17
C LEU A 270 -8.90 12.49 33.40
N ILE A 271 -9.83 11.78 32.74
CA ILE A 271 -10.96 12.42 32.04
C ILE A 271 -12.21 11.55 32.20
N THR A 272 -13.36 12.12 32.54
CA THR A 272 -14.67 11.43 32.56
C THR A 272 -15.44 11.69 31.28
N PHE A 273 -14.96 11.14 30.16
CA PHE A 273 -15.70 11.15 28.90
C PHE A 273 -16.34 9.77 28.68
N ASP A 274 -17.67 9.71 28.71
CA ASP A 274 -18.44 8.47 28.54
C ASP A 274 -18.41 8.02 27.07
N TRP A 275 -17.27 7.46 26.64
CA TRP A 275 -17.16 6.83 25.33
C TRP A 275 -18.13 5.64 25.23
N PRO A 276 -18.93 5.52 24.14
CA PRO A 276 -19.78 4.36 23.93
C PRO A 276 -18.92 3.10 23.77
N THR A 277 -18.89 2.23 24.79
CA THR A 277 -18.04 1.04 24.79
C THR A 277 -18.62 -0.05 23.89
N PHE A 278 -17.80 -0.62 23.01
CA PHE A 278 -18.18 -1.75 22.14
C PHE A 278 -18.69 -2.96 22.95
N GLY A 279 -17.94 -3.36 23.98
CA GLY A 279 -18.11 -4.65 24.68
C GLY A 279 -19.43 -4.90 25.45
N HIS A 280 -20.32 -3.90 25.60
CA HIS A 280 -21.58 -4.05 26.34
C HIS A 280 -22.84 -4.14 25.44
N ALA A 281 -22.71 -3.86 24.15
CA ALA A 281 -23.84 -3.75 23.24
C ALA A 281 -23.69 -4.71 22.05
N PRO A 282 -24.19 -5.96 22.12
CA PRO A 282 -24.00 -6.96 21.05
C PRO A 282 -24.57 -6.52 19.69
N ARG A 283 -25.51 -5.57 19.67
CA ARG A 283 -26.02 -4.93 18.44
C ARG A 283 -24.99 -4.03 17.75
N LEU A 284 -24.15 -3.31 18.50
CA LEU A 284 -23.10 -2.47 17.92
C LEU A 284 -21.99 -3.33 17.33
N ASN A 285 -21.54 -4.37 18.05
CA ASN A 285 -20.52 -5.27 17.54
C ASN A 285 -20.99 -6.07 16.32
N LEU A 286 -22.26 -6.50 16.28
CA LEU A 286 -22.85 -7.10 15.09
C LEU A 286 -22.86 -6.12 13.90
N ALA A 287 -23.19 -4.84 14.13
CA ALA A 287 -23.18 -3.83 13.08
C ALA A 287 -21.75 -3.55 12.57
N ALA A 288 -20.77 -3.44 13.48
CA ALA A 288 -19.35 -3.32 13.14
C ALA A 288 -18.86 -4.52 12.31
N LEU A 289 -19.24 -5.75 12.68
CA LEU A 289 -18.91 -6.96 11.93
C LEU A 289 -19.57 -6.96 10.53
N LEU A 290 -20.82 -6.54 10.41
CA LEU A 290 -21.52 -6.43 9.12
C LEU A 290 -20.88 -5.38 8.21
N ILE A 291 -20.34 -4.29 8.77
CA ILE A 291 -19.54 -3.30 8.03
C ILE A 291 -18.26 -3.97 7.51
N ALA A 292 -17.42 -4.54 8.39
CA ALA A 292 -16.17 -5.20 8.00
C ALA A 292 -16.36 -6.32 6.97
N VAL A 293 -17.41 -7.14 7.11
CA VAL A 293 -17.78 -8.18 6.14
C VAL A 293 -18.23 -7.57 4.79
N SER A 294 -18.89 -6.42 4.81
CA SER A 294 -19.21 -5.65 3.60
C SER A 294 -17.96 -5.11 2.91
N GLY A 295 -16.93 -4.70 3.67
CA GLY A 295 -15.60 -4.37 3.16
C GLY A 295 -14.93 -5.53 2.43
N ILE A 296 -14.93 -6.72 3.04
CA ILE A 296 -14.44 -7.97 2.42
C ILE A 296 -15.21 -8.27 1.12
N TYR A 297 -16.55 -8.22 1.16
CA TYR A 297 -17.40 -8.44 0.00
C TYR A 297 -17.07 -7.48 -1.14
N ALA A 298 -16.97 -6.18 -0.86
CA ALA A 298 -16.72 -5.14 -1.85
C ALA A 298 -15.37 -5.32 -2.56
N LEU A 299 -14.33 -5.68 -1.81
CA LEU A 299 -13.00 -5.95 -2.35
C LEU A 299 -12.99 -7.20 -3.25
N VAL A 300 -13.58 -8.30 -2.78
CA VAL A 300 -13.70 -9.55 -3.57
C VAL A 300 -14.53 -9.33 -4.83
N TYR A 301 -15.66 -8.62 -4.72
CA TYR A 301 -16.53 -8.26 -5.84
C TYR A 301 -15.80 -7.37 -6.86
N ARG A 302 -15.07 -6.33 -6.42
CA ARG A 302 -14.29 -5.46 -7.32
C ARG A 302 -13.29 -6.27 -8.14
N ASN A 303 -12.56 -7.15 -7.47
CA ASN A 303 -11.55 -8.01 -8.09
C ASN A 303 -12.15 -9.01 -9.09
N ALA A 304 -13.34 -9.55 -8.79
CA ALA A 304 -14.03 -10.52 -9.64
C ALA A 304 -14.77 -9.88 -10.83
N ALA A 305 -15.39 -8.71 -10.64
CA ALA A 305 -16.37 -8.16 -11.59
C ALA A 305 -15.97 -6.84 -12.28
N VAL A 306 -15.01 -6.09 -11.72
CA VAL A 306 -14.68 -4.73 -12.18
C VAL A 306 -13.24 -4.66 -12.70
N VAL A 307 -12.25 -4.82 -11.82
CA VAL A 307 -10.82 -4.66 -12.12
C VAL A 307 -10.03 -5.58 -11.21
N ARG A 308 -9.18 -6.44 -11.80
CA ARG A 308 -8.17 -7.18 -11.04
C ARG A 308 -7.01 -6.25 -10.70
N ASP A 309 -6.68 -6.17 -9.42
CA ASP A 309 -5.69 -5.22 -8.89
C ASP A 309 -4.80 -5.93 -7.85
N ARG A 310 -3.48 -5.75 -7.98
CA ARG A 310 -2.45 -6.47 -7.21
C ARG A 310 -2.56 -6.19 -5.71
N PHE A 311 -3.12 -5.05 -5.31
CA PHE A 311 -3.30 -4.66 -3.91
C PHE A 311 -4.55 -5.25 -3.25
N THR A 312 -5.49 -5.81 -4.01
CA THR A 312 -6.77 -6.28 -3.44
C THR A 312 -6.60 -7.38 -2.38
N PRO A 313 -5.75 -8.42 -2.56
CA PRO A 313 -5.54 -9.46 -1.55
C PRO A 313 -4.98 -8.92 -0.22
N LEU A 314 -4.15 -7.87 -0.27
CA LEU A 314 -3.64 -7.20 0.94
C LEU A 314 -4.78 -6.50 1.70
N LEU A 315 -5.63 -5.74 1.00
CA LEU A 315 -6.79 -5.07 1.60
C LEU A 315 -7.82 -6.08 2.14
N VAL A 316 -8.03 -7.22 1.46
CA VAL A 316 -8.88 -8.30 1.97
C VAL A 316 -8.27 -8.89 3.24
N SER A 317 -6.95 -9.12 3.29
CA SER A 317 -6.26 -9.64 4.48
C SER A 317 -6.44 -8.71 5.70
N ALA A 318 -6.33 -7.40 5.48
CA ALA A 318 -6.55 -6.39 6.52
C ALA A 318 -8.00 -6.39 7.04
N ASN A 319 -9.00 -6.47 6.15
CA ASN A 319 -10.40 -6.55 6.56
C ASN A 319 -10.76 -7.89 7.23
N VAL A 320 -10.11 -9.00 6.87
CA VAL A 320 -10.27 -10.30 7.55
C VAL A 320 -9.68 -10.24 8.96
N LEU A 321 -8.50 -9.62 9.16
CA LEU A 321 -7.96 -9.33 10.49
C LEU A 321 -8.93 -8.51 11.33
N TRP A 322 -9.47 -7.44 10.72
CA TRP A 322 -10.39 -6.53 11.39
C TRP A 322 -11.71 -7.20 11.81
N ALA A 323 -12.34 -7.94 10.90
CA ALA A 323 -13.52 -8.74 11.21
C ALA A 323 -13.24 -9.81 12.28
N THR A 324 -12.03 -10.40 12.30
CA THR A 324 -11.61 -11.36 13.33
C THR A 324 -11.50 -10.70 14.71
N ALA A 325 -11.00 -9.45 14.78
CA ALA A 325 -10.89 -8.72 16.05
C ALA A 325 -12.27 -8.42 16.64
N ILE A 326 -13.19 -7.90 15.80
CA ILE A 326 -14.59 -7.66 16.20
C ILE A 326 -15.27 -8.97 16.63
N LEU A 327 -15.03 -10.07 15.92
CA LEU A 327 -15.60 -11.38 16.26
C LEU A 327 -15.07 -11.92 17.61
N ALA A 328 -13.79 -11.72 17.92
CA ALA A 328 -13.23 -12.12 19.21
C ALA A 328 -13.85 -11.33 20.38
N ASP A 329 -14.02 -10.01 20.22
CA ASP A 329 -14.72 -9.14 21.18
C ASP A 329 -16.19 -9.55 21.35
N MET A 330 -16.91 -9.89 20.26
CA MET A 330 -18.30 -10.37 20.30
C MET A 330 -18.52 -11.62 21.16
N PHE A 331 -17.53 -12.53 21.23
CA PHE A 331 -17.64 -13.75 22.02
C PHE A 331 -17.20 -13.58 23.48
N ALA A 332 -16.80 -12.36 23.89
CA ALA A 332 -16.24 -12.07 25.21
C ALA A 332 -15.11 -13.04 25.62
N VAL A 333 -14.38 -13.57 24.62
CA VAL A 333 -13.17 -14.36 24.87
C VAL A 333 -12.13 -13.39 25.44
N PRO A 334 -11.44 -13.72 26.55
CA PRO A 334 -10.37 -12.88 27.07
C PRO A 334 -9.32 -12.62 25.97
N THR A 335 -9.31 -11.41 25.41
CA THR A 335 -8.51 -11.08 24.22
C THR A 335 -7.06 -10.82 24.62
N SER A 336 -6.34 -11.87 25.01
CA SER A 336 -4.88 -11.78 25.03
C SER A 336 -4.36 -11.61 23.60
N ALA A 337 -3.28 -10.86 23.43
CA ALA A 337 -2.65 -10.65 22.13
C ALA A 337 -2.28 -11.99 21.47
N GLU A 338 -1.85 -12.96 22.29
CA GLU A 338 -1.49 -14.32 21.88
C GLU A 338 -2.67 -15.03 21.20
N PHE A 339 -3.86 -14.97 21.80
CA PHE A 339 -5.07 -15.57 21.24
C PHE A 339 -5.43 -14.95 19.89
N PHE A 340 -5.40 -13.63 19.78
CA PHE A 340 -5.71 -12.93 18.54
C PHE A 340 -4.71 -13.26 17.41
N ILE A 341 -3.41 -13.32 17.74
CA ILE A 341 -2.35 -13.67 16.78
C ILE A 341 -2.50 -15.13 16.32
N ILE A 342 -2.74 -16.08 17.23
CA ILE A 342 -2.97 -17.49 16.88
C ILE A 342 -4.23 -17.64 16.03
N LEU A 343 -5.37 -17.07 16.44
CA LEU A 343 -6.64 -17.17 15.73
C LEU A 343 -6.51 -16.61 14.30
N SER A 344 -5.91 -15.43 14.15
CA SER A 344 -5.66 -14.81 12.86
C SER A 344 -4.71 -15.64 11.99
N SER A 345 -3.67 -16.25 12.58
CA SER A 345 -2.74 -17.14 11.88
C SER A 345 -3.41 -18.43 11.40
N LEU A 346 -4.30 -19.02 12.22
CA LEU A 346 -5.10 -20.20 11.87
C LEU A 346 -6.10 -19.88 10.75
N ILE A 347 -6.73 -18.70 10.75
CA ILE A 347 -7.56 -18.22 9.63
C ILE A 347 -6.70 -18.04 8.37
N GLY A 348 -5.50 -17.49 8.49
CA GLY A 348 -4.53 -17.40 7.39
C GLY A 348 -4.17 -18.76 6.79
N LEU A 349 -3.89 -19.76 7.64
CA LEU A 349 -3.64 -21.13 7.23
C LEU A 349 -4.87 -21.75 6.56
N ALA A 350 -6.07 -21.56 7.13
CA ALA A 350 -7.32 -22.07 6.57
C ALA A 350 -7.61 -21.47 5.17
N LEU A 351 -7.38 -20.17 4.97
CA LEU A 351 -7.49 -19.51 3.66
C LEU A 351 -6.42 -20.00 2.67
N ALA A 352 -5.18 -20.20 3.12
CA ALA A 352 -4.10 -20.74 2.30
C ALA A 352 -4.38 -22.19 1.84
N VAL A 353 -4.89 -23.03 2.76
CA VAL A 353 -5.33 -24.40 2.48
C VAL A 353 -6.56 -24.41 1.57
N ALA A 354 -7.59 -23.59 1.84
CA ALA A 354 -8.78 -23.51 1.00
C ALA A 354 -8.46 -23.03 -0.42
N GLY A 355 -7.60 -22.02 -0.58
CA GLY A 355 -7.11 -21.56 -1.87
C GLY A 355 -6.25 -22.61 -2.60
N ARG A 356 -5.56 -23.50 -1.87
CA ARG A 356 -4.87 -24.65 -2.45
C ARG A 356 -5.83 -25.78 -2.85
N LEU A 357 -6.79 -26.13 -2.01
CA LEU A 357 -7.78 -27.19 -2.24
C LEU A 357 -8.81 -26.83 -3.33
N GLY A 358 -9.10 -25.54 -3.51
CA GLY A 358 -9.79 -25.00 -4.69
C GLY A 358 -8.97 -25.10 -5.99
N LEU A 359 -7.78 -25.71 -5.92
CA LEU A 359 -6.94 -26.26 -6.98
C LEU A 359 -6.98 -25.55 -8.34
N SER A 360 -6.06 -24.59 -8.49
CA SER A 360 -5.38 -24.23 -9.75
C SER A 360 -6.18 -23.54 -10.86
N SER A 361 -7.40 -24.00 -11.17
CA SER A 361 -8.18 -23.56 -12.33
C SER A 361 -8.76 -22.16 -12.17
N ASN A 362 -9.39 -21.87 -11.02
CA ASN A 362 -10.16 -20.65 -10.84
C ASN A 362 -9.33 -19.54 -10.18
N LYS A 363 -9.16 -18.43 -10.91
CA LYS A 363 -8.27 -17.30 -10.52
C LYS A 363 -8.60 -16.70 -9.15
N VAL A 364 -9.87 -16.79 -8.72
CA VAL A 364 -10.33 -16.32 -7.40
C VAL A 364 -9.66 -17.09 -6.25
N PHE A 365 -9.49 -18.41 -6.36
CA PHE A 365 -8.83 -19.21 -5.30
C PHE A 365 -7.34 -18.89 -5.15
N GLY A 366 -6.69 -18.44 -6.23
CA GLY A 366 -5.32 -17.93 -6.16
C GLY A 366 -5.21 -16.66 -5.29
N ASP A 367 -6.19 -15.75 -5.41
CA ASP A 367 -6.23 -14.52 -4.62
C ASP A 367 -6.63 -14.80 -3.14
N VAL A 368 -7.45 -15.83 -2.89
CA VAL A 368 -7.73 -16.35 -1.53
C VAL A 368 -6.49 -16.98 -0.89
N SER A 369 -5.74 -17.82 -1.63
CA SER A 369 -4.48 -18.40 -1.13
C SER A 369 -3.46 -17.32 -0.80
N LEU A 370 -3.33 -16.30 -1.66
CA LEU A 370 -2.47 -15.14 -1.44
C LEU A 370 -2.88 -14.34 -0.19
N THR A 371 -4.17 -14.14 0.02
CA THR A 371 -4.72 -13.52 1.25
C THR A 371 -4.30 -14.31 2.50
N GLY A 372 -4.45 -15.65 2.47
CA GLY A 372 -4.00 -16.51 3.58
C GLY A 372 -2.49 -16.42 3.86
N ASN A 373 -1.67 -16.36 2.82
CA ASN A 373 -0.21 -16.23 2.94
C ASN A 373 0.22 -14.87 3.51
N ILE A 374 -0.43 -13.77 3.11
CA ILE A 374 -0.22 -12.43 3.68
C ILE A 374 -0.62 -12.43 5.15
N LEU A 375 -1.79 -13.00 5.48
CA LEU A 375 -2.31 -13.06 6.84
C LEU A 375 -1.37 -13.82 7.78
N MET A 376 -0.88 -15.01 7.38
CA MET A 376 0.13 -15.76 8.14
C MET A 376 1.45 -14.97 8.31
N LEU A 377 1.91 -14.27 7.27
CA LEU A 377 3.16 -13.50 7.38
C LEU A 377 3.02 -12.31 8.34
N VAL A 378 1.91 -11.57 8.26
CA VAL A 378 1.62 -10.43 9.15
C VAL A 378 1.49 -10.89 10.61
N THR A 379 0.79 -11.99 10.87
CA THR A 379 0.67 -12.54 12.24
C THR A 379 2.00 -13.10 12.74
N GLY A 380 2.84 -13.67 11.86
CA GLY A 380 4.21 -14.07 12.20
C GLY A 380 5.09 -12.89 12.62
N ILE A 381 4.97 -11.74 11.93
CA ILE A 381 5.65 -10.50 12.31
C ILE A 381 5.09 -9.95 13.63
N ALA A 382 3.77 -9.95 13.83
CA ALA A 382 3.14 -9.52 15.08
C ALA A 382 3.58 -10.40 16.28
N SER A 383 3.63 -11.71 16.10
CA SER A 383 4.17 -12.68 17.08
C SER A 383 5.61 -12.37 17.46
N ALA A 384 6.44 -12.00 16.47
CA ALA A 384 7.83 -11.62 16.71
C ALA A 384 7.94 -10.30 17.51
N VAL A 385 7.17 -9.28 17.14
CA VAL A 385 7.16 -7.98 17.85
C VAL A 385 6.64 -8.14 19.29
N PHE A 386 5.53 -8.84 19.49
CA PHE A 386 4.97 -9.14 20.82
C PHE A 386 5.96 -9.90 21.71
N THR A 387 6.71 -10.83 21.13
CA THR A 387 7.77 -11.55 21.87
C THR A 387 8.92 -10.64 22.26
N VAL A 388 9.36 -9.76 21.36
CA VAL A 388 10.44 -8.80 21.64
C VAL A 388 10.01 -7.80 22.72
N ASP A 389 8.76 -7.35 22.70
CA ASP A 389 8.16 -6.51 23.74
C ASP A 389 8.18 -7.20 25.12
N GLN A 390 7.68 -8.43 25.20
CA GLN A 390 7.73 -9.26 26.42
C GLN A 390 9.16 -9.51 26.93
N LEU A 391 10.13 -9.65 26.03
CA LEU A 391 11.56 -9.77 26.38
C LEU A 391 12.17 -8.45 26.88
N ILE A 392 11.69 -7.30 26.40
CA ILE A 392 12.15 -5.97 26.83
C ILE A 392 11.56 -5.61 28.20
N GLY A 393 10.30 -5.99 28.46
CA GLY A 393 9.64 -5.79 29.76
C GLY A 393 10.08 -6.75 30.88
N ASP A 394 10.94 -7.74 30.57
CA ASP A 394 11.27 -8.88 31.43
C ASP A 394 10.05 -9.70 31.90
N GLU A 395 8.95 -9.63 31.13
CA GLU A 395 7.72 -10.40 31.33
C GLU A 395 7.75 -11.78 30.64
N ALA A 396 8.77 -12.01 29.79
CA ALA A 396 8.93 -13.21 28.99
C ALA A 396 8.86 -14.50 29.83
N SER A 397 7.79 -15.26 29.64
CA SER A 397 7.44 -16.40 30.48
C SER A 397 7.45 -17.72 29.72
N LEU A 398 7.29 -18.83 30.45
CA LEU A 398 7.04 -20.15 29.83
C LEU A 398 5.73 -20.16 29.01
N ALA A 399 4.78 -19.26 29.28
CA ALA A 399 3.58 -19.12 28.46
C ALA A 399 3.91 -18.54 27.07
N THR A 400 4.77 -17.52 27.03
CA THR A 400 5.28 -16.92 25.78
C THR A 400 5.99 -17.97 24.91
N LEU A 401 6.76 -18.89 25.51
CA LEU A 401 7.37 -20.03 24.80
C LEU A 401 6.32 -21.04 24.28
N LYS A 402 5.28 -21.33 25.07
CA LYS A 402 4.14 -22.17 24.66
C LYS A 402 3.30 -21.55 23.55
N PHE A 403 3.32 -20.23 23.40
CA PHE A 403 2.69 -19.49 22.30
C PHE A 403 3.51 -19.54 21.00
N LEU A 404 4.84 -19.35 21.08
CA LEU A 404 5.73 -19.33 19.92
C LEU A 404 5.81 -20.67 19.18
N LEU A 405 5.84 -21.80 19.89
CA LEU A 405 6.01 -23.12 19.26
C LEU A 405 4.84 -23.50 18.33
N PRO A 406 3.55 -23.37 18.74
CA PRO A 406 2.42 -23.46 17.83
C PRO A 406 2.51 -22.49 16.66
N MET A 407 2.94 -21.24 16.89
CA MET A 407 3.03 -20.23 15.82
C MET A 407 4.09 -20.59 14.77
N ALA A 408 5.26 -21.07 15.20
CA ALA A 408 6.27 -21.65 14.32
C ALA A 408 5.70 -22.85 13.53
N GLY A 409 4.90 -23.70 14.18
CA GLY A 409 4.20 -24.82 13.54
C GLY A 409 3.19 -24.39 12.47
N VAL A 410 2.36 -23.39 12.74
CA VAL A 410 1.38 -22.86 11.78
C VAL A 410 2.07 -22.24 10.56
N LEU A 411 3.13 -21.46 10.77
CA LEU A 411 3.95 -20.90 9.67
C LEU A 411 4.67 -22.00 8.87
N GLY A 412 5.19 -23.03 9.55
CA GLY A 412 5.83 -24.19 8.93
C GLY A 412 4.87 -25.02 8.08
N LEU A 413 3.65 -25.29 8.55
CA LEU A 413 2.58 -25.92 7.76
C LEU A 413 2.12 -25.01 6.62
N GLY A 414 2.02 -23.70 6.89
CA GLY A 414 1.68 -22.67 5.91
C GLY A 414 2.63 -22.66 4.71
N CYS A 415 3.94 -22.87 4.91
CA CYS A 415 4.90 -22.88 3.81
C CYS A 415 4.68 -23.99 2.77
N LEU A 416 3.92 -25.04 3.11
CA LEU A 416 3.54 -26.09 2.17
C LEU A 416 2.51 -25.60 1.14
N CYS A 417 1.74 -24.55 1.45
CA CYS A 417 0.57 -24.13 0.67
C CYS A 417 0.88 -23.29 -0.59
N PRO A 418 1.78 -22.29 -0.56
CA PRO A 418 2.10 -21.49 -1.74
C PRO A 418 2.72 -22.32 -2.87
N THR A 419 2.22 -22.14 -4.09
CA THR A 419 2.88 -22.60 -5.32
C THR A 419 4.09 -21.73 -5.68
N ASN A 420 4.06 -20.44 -5.32
CA ASN A 420 5.15 -19.50 -5.56
C ASN A 420 6.29 -19.70 -4.53
N VAL A 421 7.50 -19.93 -5.05
CA VAL A 421 8.72 -20.17 -4.27
C VAL A 421 9.03 -19.02 -3.30
N ALA A 422 8.77 -17.77 -3.68
CA ALA A 422 9.03 -16.61 -2.84
C ALA A 422 8.17 -16.63 -1.56
N TRP A 423 6.87 -16.86 -1.69
CA TRP A 423 5.96 -16.96 -0.53
C TRP A 423 6.32 -18.12 0.40
N ARG A 424 6.71 -19.27 -0.17
CA ARG A 424 7.23 -20.39 0.62
C ARG A 424 8.50 -20.01 1.38
N GLN A 425 9.44 -19.30 0.76
CA GLN A 425 10.66 -18.82 1.40
C GLN A 425 10.36 -17.81 2.52
N SER A 426 9.44 -16.86 2.31
CA SER A 426 9.02 -15.91 3.35
C SER A 426 8.39 -16.59 4.56
N LEU A 427 7.52 -17.59 4.37
CA LEU A 427 6.90 -18.34 5.47
C LEU A 427 7.92 -19.22 6.23
N ILE A 428 8.89 -19.83 5.52
CA ILE A 428 10.00 -20.55 6.16
C ILE A 428 10.86 -19.59 7.01
N ALA A 429 11.18 -18.40 6.48
CA ALA A 429 11.94 -17.40 7.21
C ALA A 429 11.20 -16.90 8.46
N ALA A 430 9.89 -16.66 8.35
CA ALA A 430 9.04 -16.30 9.50
C ALA A 430 8.99 -17.42 10.56
N ALA A 431 8.82 -18.69 10.14
CA ALA A 431 8.84 -19.84 11.05
C ALA A 431 10.19 -19.99 11.76
N ALA A 432 11.30 -19.88 11.02
CA ALA A 432 12.65 -19.90 11.57
C ALA A 432 12.91 -18.74 12.54
N SER A 433 12.35 -17.56 12.29
CA SER A 433 12.39 -16.42 13.20
C SER A 433 11.65 -16.71 14.51
N GLN A 434 10.47 -17.36 14.49
CA GLN A 434 9.79 -17.77 15.73
C GLN A 434 10.60 -18.80 16.53
N VAL A 435 11.28 -19.73 15.86
CA VAL A 435 12.20 -20.69 16.51
C VAL A 435 13.40 -19.96 17.13
N GLY A 436 14.00 -19.00 16.42
CA GLY A 436 15.07 -18.15 16.95
C GLY A 436 14.65 -17.37 18.19
N LEU A 437 13.45 -16.75 18.16
CA LEU A 437 12.87 -16.07 19.32
C LEU A 437 12.56 -17.02 20.48
N SER A 438 12.12 -18.25 20.19
CA SER A 438 11.92 -19.29 21.21
C SER A 438 13.23 -19.62 21.94
N LEU A 439 14.35 -19.68 21.21
CA LEU A 439 15.68 -19.86 21.78
C LEU A 439 16.15 -18.62 22.57
N ILE A 440 15.75 -17.40 22.17
CA ILE A 440 16.04 -16.17 22.92
C ILE A 440 15.25 -16.11 24.24
N ILE A 441 13.97 -16.53 24.26
CA ILE A 441 13.21 -16.67 25.53
C ILE A 441 13.87 -17.71 26.43
N LEU A 442 14.21 -18.89 25.89
CA LEU A 442 14.93 -19.92 26.63
C LEU A 442 16.27 -19.41 27.18
N HIS A 443 16.89 -18.45 26.50
CA HIS A 443 18.10 -17.76 26.91
C HIS A 443 17.87 -16.60 27.90
N ASN A 444 16.68 -15.98 27.98
CA ASN A 444 16.39 -15.01 29.06
C ASN A 444 16.39 -15.69 30.43
N PHE A 445 15.98 -16.96 30.48
CA PHE A 445 16.14 -17.86 31.63
C PHE A 445 17.60 -18.28 31.91
N SER A 446 18.61 -17.64 31.30
CA SER A 446 20.04 -17.86 31.53
C SER A 446 20.72 -16.60 32.08
N GLU A 447 21.57 -16.76 33.10
CA GLU A 447 22.15 -15.69 33.94
C GLU A 447 23.23 -14.80 33.26
N LEU A 448 23.24 -14.68 31.92
CA LEU A 448 24.22 -13.92 31.15
C LEU A 448 23.87 -12.43 31.04
N ASN A 449 24.85 -11.52 30.93
CA ASN A 449 24.64 -10.07 30.77
C ASN A 449 24.29 -9.69 29.31
N LEU A 450 23.40 -8.72 29.08
CA LEU A 450 22.80 -8.36 27.78
C LEU A 450 23.78 -8.27 26.60
N TYR A 451 24.96 -7.65 26.78
CA TYR A 451 25.98 -7.58 25.72
C TYR A 451 26.47 -8.97 25.30
N GLN A 452 26.68 -9.85 26.27
CA GLN A 452 27.08 -11.25 26.11
C GLN A 452 25.99 -12.03 25.38
N ARG A 453 24.72 -11.75 25.71
CA ARG A 453 23.54 -12.36 25.07
C ARG A 453 23.45 -12.02 23.58
N LEU A 454 23.58 -10.74 23.23
CA LEU A 454 23.48 -10.25 21.84
C LEU A 454 24.65 -10.72 20.97
N GLU A 455 25.85 -10.76 21.54
CA GLU A 455 27.05 -11.25 20.88
C GLU A 455 26.93 -12.74 20.53
N VAL A 456 26.55 -13.58 21.49
CA VAL A 456 26.27 -15.02 21.27
C VAL A 456 25.18 -15.22 20.23
N LEU A 457 24.10 -14.45 20.29
CA LEU A 457 23.02 -14.52 19.31
C LEU A 457 23.50 -14.18 17.89
N SER A 458 24.30 -13.12 17.73
CA SER A 458 24.88 -12.75 16.43
C SER A 458 25.82 -13.83 15.90
N ILE A 459 26.67 -14.41 16.76
CA ILE A 459 27.57 -15.51 16.39
C ILE A 459 26.76 -16.73 15.93
N LEU A 460 25.68 -17.09 16.63
CA LEU A 460 24.81 -18.22 16.25
C LEU A 460 24.11 -17.97 14.90
N ILE A 461 23.59 -16.75 14.66
CA ILE A 461 22.99 -16.38 13.37
C ILE A 461 24.05 -16.39 12.26
N GLY A 462 25.27 -15.93 12.55
CA GLY A 462 26.40 -15.94 11.62
C GLY A 462 26.81 -17.35 11.22
N VAL A 463 27.00 -18.24 12.19
CA VAL A 463 27.27 -19.67 11.98
C VAL A 463 26.14 -20.34 11.21
N GLY A 464 24.87 -20.02 11.50
CA GLY A 464 23.71 -20.50 10.74
C GLY A 464 23.77 -20.11 9.25
N HIS A 465 24.16 -18.88 8.94
CA HIS A 465 24.35 -18.42 7.56
C HIS A 465 25.56 -19.08 6.88
N LEU A 466 26.66 -19.31 7.60
CA LEU A 466 27.82 -20.05 7.08
C LEU A 466 27.46 -21.50 6.72
N LEU A 467 26.70 -22.18 7.58
CA LEU A 467 26.20 -23.53 7.31
C LEU A 467 25.25 -23.55 6.11
N PHE A 468 24.31 -22.59 6.01
CA PHE A 468 23.45 -22.45 4.84
C PHE A 468 24.24 -22.17 3.56
N GLY A 469 25.29 -21.34 3.65
CA GLY A 469 26.25 -21.09 2.56
C GLY A 469 26.95 -22.38 2.11
N HIS A 470 27.51 -23.17 3.03
CA HIS A 470 28.15 -24.45 2.68
C HIS A 470 27.19 -25.47 2.07
N VAL A 471 25.94 -25.56 2.57
CA VAL A 471 24.91 -26.44 1.98
C VAL A 471 24.48 -25.94 0.61
N GLY A 472 24.34 -24.62 0.40
CA GLY A 472 24.03 -24.05 -0.90
C GLY A 472 25.16 -24.26 -1.90
N TRP A 473 26.41 -24.00 -1.50
CA TRP A 473 27.63 -24.25 -2.29
C TRP A 473 27.75 -25.71 -2.74
N SER A 474 27.44 -26.67 -1.86
CA SER A 474 27.42 -28.10 -2.22
C SER A 474 26.39 -28.49 -3.30
N ARG A 475 25.49 -27.57 -3.65
CA ARG A 475 24.43 -27.72 -4.67
C ARG A 475 24.62 -26.80 -5.87
N GLU A 476 25.59 -25.89 -5.85
CA GLU A 476 25.95 -25.08 -7.02
C GLU A 476 26.55 -26.00 -8.10
N ARG A 477 26.23 -25.71 -9.36
CA ARG A 477 26.87 -26.35 -10.52
C ARG A 477 28.03 -25.48 -10.98
N GLU A 478 29.04 -26.09 -11.60
CA GLU A 478 30.35 -25.45 -11.84
C GLU A 478 30.28 -24.10 -12.58
N ASP A 479 29.28 -23.89 -13.43
CA ASP A 479 29.07 -22.67 -14.21
C ASP A 479 28.07 -21.64 -13.60
N GLU A 480 27.29 -22.02 -12.58
CA GLU A 480 26.24 -21.16 -11.99
C GLU A 480 26.54 -20.81 -10.52
N ARG A 481 27.05 -19.59 -10.29
CA ARG A 481 27.23 -19.03 -8.94
C ARG A 481 25.94 -18.37 -8.46
N ASP A 482 25.34 -18.88 -7.39
CA ASP A 482 24.20 -18.25 -6.75
C ASP A 482 24.68 -17.10 -5.85
N VAL A 483 24.19 -15.90 -6.15
CA VAL A 483 24.40 -14.69 -5.35
C VAL A 483 23.98 -14.92 -3.89
N LYS A 484 23.00 -15.79 -3.62
CA LYS A 484 22.53 -16.12 -2.27
C LYS A 484 23.55 -16.92 -1.46
N VAL A 485 24.30 -17.81 -2.10
CA VAL A 485 25.37 -18.59 -1.46
C VAL A 485 26.52 -17.66 -1.08
N THR A 486 26.92 -16.79 -2.02
CA THR A 486 27.91 -15.74 -1.77
C THR A 486 27.47 -14.79 -0.65
N TYR A 487 26.20 -14.38 -0.63
CA TYR A 487 25.61 -13.56 0.42
C TYR A 487 25.63 -14.26 1.78
N ALA A 488 25.23 -15.54 1.85
CA ALA A 488 25.23 -16.33 3.07
C ALA A 488 26.63 -16.47 3.68
N PHE A 489 27.67 -16.72 2.86
CA PHE A 489 29.06 -16.70 3.34
C PHE A 489 29.50 -15.32 3.82
N THR A 490 29.10 -14.25 3.13
CA THR A 490 29.49 -12.87 3.46
C THR A 490 28.87 -12.42 4.78
N VAL A 491 27.55 -12.52 4.90
CA VAL A 491 26.81 -12.14 6.12
C VAL A 491 27.17 -13.07 7.27
N GLY A 492 27.29 -14.38 7.02
CA GLY A 492 27.67 -15.34 8.04
C GLY A 492 29.06 -15.09 8.63
N SER A 493 30.04 -14.77 7.78
CA SER A 493 31.40 -14.42 8.24
C SER A 493 31.39 -13.13 9.07
N LEU A 494 30.66 -12.10 8.61
CA LEU A 494 30.58 -10.81 9.31
C LEU A 494 29.89 -10.94 10.67
N LEU A 495 28.72 -11.57 10.74
CA LEU A 495 27.96 -11.74 11.99
C LEU A 495 28.67 -12.65 13.01
N THR A 496 29.60 -13.50 12.55
CA THR A 496 30.46 -14.30 13.43
C THR A 496 31.65 -13.48 13.95
N ILE A 497 32.38 -12.79 13.06
CA ILE A 497 33.65 -12.13 13.40
C ILE A 497 33.47 -10.75 14.04
N VAL A 498 32.54 -9.94 13.55
CA VAL A 498 32.41 -8.54 13.99
C VAL A 498 32.05 -8.42 15.48
N PRO A 499 31.09 -9.18 16.06
CA PRO A 499 30.79 -9.11 17.48
C PRO A 499 31.99 -9.52 18.34
N LEU A 500 32.68 -10.60 17.96
CA LEU A 500 33.88 -11.09 18.63
C LEU A 500 34.98 -10.02 18.68
N LEU A 501 35.22 -9.32 17.56
CA LEU A 501 36.17 -8.21 17.55
C LEU A 501 35.69 -7.03 18.40
N ILE A 502 34.41 -6.66 18.35
CA ILE A 502 33.88 -5.56 19.16
C ILE A 502 34.03 -5.86 20.66
N GLY A 503 33.65 -7.06 21.11
CA GLY A 503 33.80 -7.49 22.50
C GLY A 503 35.27 -7.54 22.94
N MET A 504 36.18 -7.95 22.05
CA MET A 504 37.63 -7.94 22.28
C MET A 504 38.18 -6.50 22.42
N ILE A 505 37.80 -5.58 21.53
CA ILE A 505 38.18 -4.16 21.64
C ILE A 505 37.62 -3.57 22.93
N HIS A 506 36.37 -3.86 23.26
CA HIS A 506 35.73 -3.38 24.47
C HIS A 506 36.43 -3.89 25.75
N ALA A 507 36.75 -5.19 25.81
CA ALA A 507 37.50 -5.79 26.91
C ALA A 507 38.90 -5.18 27.09
N ARG A 508 39.52 -4.64 26.04
CA ARG A 508 40.82 -3.96 26.08
C ARG A 508 40.72 -2.49 26.46
N LEU A 509 39.68 -1.79 26.02
CA LEU A 509 39.40 -0.41 26.43
C LEU A 509 38.88 -0.32 27.88
N ARG A 510 38.32 -1.41 28.41
CA ARG A 510 37.75 -1.49 29.77
C ARG A 510 38.15 -2.80 30.49
N PRO A 511 39.44 -2.96 30.84
CA PRO A 511 39.94 -4.20 31.41
C PRO A 511 39.40 -4.55 32.80
N ASP A 512 38.73 -3.63 33.50
CA ASP A 512 38.25 -3.88 34.87
C ASP A 512 36.75 -4.27 34.93
N GLU A 513 35.98 -4.01 33.87
CA GLU A 513 34.51 -4.24 33.85
C GLU A 513 34.11 -5.66 33.40
N VAL A 514 35.02 -6.41 32.76
CA VAL A 514 34.69 -7.69 32.10
C VAL A 514 35.18 -8.90 32.90
N GLY A 515 34.25 -9.74 33.37
CA GLY A 515 34.54 -10.94 34.16
C GLY A 515 35.46 -11.95 33.47
N THR A 516 36.30 -12.65 34.24
CA THR A 516 37.47 -13.40 33.75
C THR A 516 37.15 -14.44 32.68
N ALA A 517 36.09 -15.25 32.86
CA ALA A 517 35.70 -16.25 31.87
C ALA A 517 35.25 -15.60 30.54
N TRP A 518 34.54 -14.47 30.60
CA TRP A 518 34.10 -13.72 29.42
C TRP A 518 35.26 -13.06 28.69
N ARG A 519 36.23 -12.53 29.44
CA ARG A 519 37.47 -11.94 28.92
C ARG A 519 38.34 -12.99 28.22
N VAL A 520 38.49 -14.17 28.81
CA VAL A 520 39.21 -15.30 28.20
C VAL A 520 38.51 -15.77 26.92
N ALA A 521 37.17 -15.84 26.92
CA ALA A 521 36.41 -16.09 25.69
C ALA A 521 36.69 -15.02 24.63
N HIS A 522 36.83 -13.75 25.01
CA HIS A 522 37.09 -12.63 24.09
C HIS A 522 38.50 -12.53 23.52
N GLU A 523 39.51 -13.05 24.19
CA GLU A 523 40.86 -13.14 23.60
C GLU A 523 41.01 -14.42 22.74
N ILE A 524 40.30 -15.51 23.07
CA ILE A 524 40.40 -16.80 22.35
C ILE A 524 39.45 -16.88 21.14
N ALA A 525 38.18 -16.48 21.27
CA ALA A 525 37.17 -16.70 20.23
C ALA A 525 37.44 -15.94 18.92
N PRO A 526 37.84 -14.65 18.89
CA PRO A 526 38.16 -13.98 17.62
C PRO A 526 39.33 -14.65 16.89
N LEU A 527 40.30 -15.18 17.65
CA LEU A 527 41.44 -15.93 17.12
C LEU A 527 41.01 -17.29 16.55
N VAL A 528 40.22 -18.07 17.29
CA VAL A 528 39.76 -19.41 16.86
C VAL A 528 38.79 -19.32 15.67
N PHE A 529 37.76 -18.47 15.73
CA PHE A 529 36.84 -18.28 14.60
C PHE A 529 37.53 -17.61 13.41
N GLY A 530 38.48 -16.70 13.64
CA GLY A 530 39.32 -16.12 12.59
C GLY A 530 40.13 -17.18 11.84
N LEU A 531 40.80 -18.08 12.57
CA LEU A 531 41.57 -19.19 11.99
C LEU A 531 40.68 -20.23 11.31
N LEU A 532 39.52 -20.57 11.87
CA LEU A 532 38.58 -21.53 11.26
C LEU A 532 38.00 -21.00 9.94
N LEU A 533 37.60 -19.73 9.88
CA LEU A 533 37.12 -19.11 8.63
C LEU A 533 38.24 -18.98 7.58
N LEU A 534 39.45 -18.66 8.02
CA LEU A 534 40.63 -18.63 7.16
C LEU A 534 40.92 -20.02 6.56
N ALA A 535 40.94 -21.06 7.39
CA ALA A 535 41.18 -22.44 6.95
C ALA A 535 40.06 -22.97 6.04
N ALA A 536 38.80 -22.78 6.43
CA ALA A 536 37.64 -23.20 5.63
C ALA A 536 37.61 -22.48 4.27
N GLY A 537 37.92 -21.18 4.23
CA GLY A 537 38.02 -20.40 2.99
C GLY A 537 39.18 -20.82 2.09
N LEU A 538 40.32 -21.22 2.65
CA LEU A 538 41.44 -21.77 1.88
C LEU A 538 41.11 -23.16 1.31
N MET A 539 40.49 -24.05 2.10
CA MET A 539 40.11 -25.41 1.66
C MET A 539 39.01 -25.39 0.59
N THR A 540 37.95 -24.60 0.78
CA THR A 540 36.82 -24.46 -0.17
C THR A 540 37.08 -23.44 -1.29
N ARG A 541 38.22 -22.74 -1.24
CA ARG A 541 38.62 -21.64 -2.14
C ARG A 541 37.64 -20.43 -2.16
N VAL A 542 36.84 -20.28 -1.10
CA VAL A 542 35.90 -19.16 -0.92
C VAL A 542 36.64 -17.93 -0.37
N ARG A 543 36.78 -16.88 -1.19
CA ARG A 543 37.58 -15.68 -0.84
C ARG A 543 37.06 -14.91 0.38
N VAL A 544 35.74 -14.91 0.62
CA VAL A 544 35.12 -14.04 1.63
C VAL A 544 35.39 -14.51 3.05
N THR A 545 35.30 -15.82 3.32
CA THR A 545 35.64 -16.41 4.62
C THR A 545 37.14 -16.25 4.91
N THR A 546 38.00 -16.42 3.90
CA THR A 546 39.45 -16.14 3.98
C THR A 546 39.74 -14.68 4.37
N LEU A 547 39.08 -13.71 3.72
CA LEU A 547 39.26 -12.29 4.01
C LEU A 547 38.73 -11.91 5.41
N ALA A 548 37.56 -12.42 5.81
CA ALA A 548 37.01 -12.16 7.14
C ALA A 548 37.90 -12.71 8.26
N GLY A 549 38.45 -13.93 8.08
CA GLY A 549 39.44 -14.50 9.00
C GLY A 549 40.71 -13.66 9.08
N GLY A 550 41.23 -13.17 7.95
CA GLY A 550 42.39 -12.27 7.92
C GLY A 550 42.14 -10.90 8.57
N VAL A 551 40.97 -10.29 8.34
CA VAL A 551 40.59 -9.01 8.97
C VAL A 551 40.44 -9.16 10.48
N ALA A 552 39.90 -10.28 10.96
CA ALA A 552 39.83 -10.57 12.40
C ALA A 552 41.21 -10.48 13.07
N LEU A 553 42.19 -11.16 12.47
CA LEU A 553 43.57 -11.17 12.94
C LEU A 553 44.23 -9.77 12.84
N ALA A 554 43.88 -8.95 11.85
CA ALA A 554 44.42 -7.60 11.68
C ALA A 554 43.80 -6.56 12.64
N THR A 555 42.48 -6.60 12.88
CA THR A 555 41.79 -5.70 13.83
C THR A 555 42.16 -6.02 15.27
N TYR A 556 42.40 -7.30 15.59
CA TYR A 556 43.04 -7.72 16.84
C TYR A 556 44.37 -6.98 17.08
N VAL A 557 45.15 -6.69 16.04
CA VAL A 557 46.41 -5.93 16.13
C VAL A 557 46.19 -4.42 16.14
N LEU A 558 45.29 -3.87 15.30
CA LEU A 558 45.11 -2.42 15.14
C LEU A 558 44.38 -1.73 16.29
N SER A 559 43.52 -2.45 17.03
CA SER A 559 42.67 -1.90 18.09
C SER A 559 43.39 -1.20 19.25
N LEU A 560 44.71 -1.31 19.30
CA LEU A 560 45.59 -0.75 20.31
C LEU A 560 45.75 0.82 20.19
N VAL A 561 44.70 1.64 19.84
CA VAL A 561 44.79 3.11 19.46
C VAL A 561 43.67 4.19 19.84
N PHE A 562 42.63 4.51 19.02
CA PHE A 562 42.05 5.90 18.79
C PHE A 562 40.71 6.38 19.50
N HIS A 563 40.43 7.73 19.63
CA HIS A 563 39.09 8.40 19.93
C HIS A 563 39.04 9.99 19.85
N ILE A 564 38.15 10.70 19.07
CA ILE A 564 37.70 12.16 19.18
C ILE A 564 36.42 12.54 18.30
N GLN A 565 35.49 13.49 18.66
CA GLN A 565 34.52 14.23 17.74
C GLN A 565 33.58 15.36 18.36
N LEU A 566 32.93 16.28 17.56
CA LEU A 566 31.82 17.25 17.94
C LEU A 566 31.14 18.12 16.79
N PRO A 567 29.79 18.39 16.72
CA PRO A 567 29.08 19.29 15.71
C PRO A 567 27.77 20.12 16.10
N GLU A 568 27.25 21.10 15.30
CA GLU A 568 25.94 21.90 15.48
C GLU A 568 25.41 22.72 14.21
N GLN A 569 24.08 23.02 14.04
CA GLN A 569 23.36 24.18 13.32
C GLN A 569 21.83 23.96 12.98
N LEU A 570 20.88 24.97 12.84
CA LEU A 570 19.49 24.76 12.24
C LEU A 570 18.42 25.86 11.78
N GLN A 571 18.38 27.16 12.14
CA GLN A 571 17.10 27.94 12.12
C GLN A 571 16.50 28.47 10.77
N THR A 572 17.27 28.61 9.68
CA THR A 572 16.95 29.49 8.52
C THR A 572 15.87 28.98 7.53
N THR A 573 15.18 27.87 7.82
CA THR A 573 14.56 27.02 6.79
C THR A 573 13.17 27.47 6.29
N ALA A 574 12.36 28.16 7.11
CA ALA A 574 10.91 28.27 6.86
C ALA A 574 10.49 29.23 5.72
N VAL A 575 11.15 30.40 5.59
CA VAL A 575 10.73 31.48 4.66
C VAL A 575 10.78 31.04 3.19
N TYR A 576 11.70 30.14 2.85
CA TYR A 576 11.92 29.68 1.48
C TYR A 576 10.76 28.86 0.89
N LEU A 577 9.87 28.31 1.71
CA LEU A 577 8.79 27.41 1.26
C LEU A 577 7.69 28.12 0.45
N MET A 578 7.27 29.32 0.88
CA MET A 578 6.12 30.02 0.28
C MET A 578 6.43 30.56 -1.13
N ILE A 579 7.63 31.14 -1.32
CA ILE A 579 8.07 31.71 -2.60
C ILE A 579 8.23 30.61 -3.66
N GLY A 580 8.71 29.42 -3.27
CA GLY A 580 8.81 28.28 -4.18
C GLY A 580 7.46 27.86 -4.77
N GLY A 581 6.39 27.89 -3.98
CA GLY A 581 5.07 27.40 -4.36
C GLY A 581 4.43 28.04 -5.59
N GLY A 582 4.25 29.36 -5.57
CA GLY A 582 3.55 30.08 -6.64
C GLY A 582 4.29 30.06 -7.98
N ALA A 583 5.62 29.98 -7.94
CA ALA A 583 6.46 29.85 -9.12
C ALA A 583 6.19 28.52 -9.86
N PHE A 584 6.07 27.41 -9.12
CA PHE A 584 5.78 26.09 -9.70
C PHE A 584 4.40 26.04 -10.39
N PHE A 585 3.36 26.64 -9.80
CA PHE A 585 2.01 26.62 -10.39
C PHE A 585 1.97 27.27 -11.77
N THR A 586 2.52 28.48 -11.85
CA THR A 586 2.46 29.32 -13.05
C THR A 586 3.24 28.69 -14.20
N ALA A 587 4.43 28.12 -13.90
CA ALA A 587 5.23 27.39 -14.87
C ALA A 587 4.45 26.20 -15.46
N ALA A 588 3.72 25.45 -14.64
CA ALA A 588 2.94 24.30 -15.06
C ALA A 588 1.81 24.65 -16.05
N VAL A 589 1.03 25.70 -15.75
CA VAL A 589 -0.06 26.17 -16.63
C VAL A 589 0.49 26.62 -17.99
N VAL A 590 1.58 27.37 -18.00
CA VAL A 590 2.25 27.80 -19.25
C VAL A 590 2.74 26.59 -20.04
N MET A 591 3.42 25.63 -19.39
CA MET A 591 3.88 24.40 -20.05
C MET A 591 2.73 23.60 -20.64
N SER A 592 1.56 23.53 -19.98
CA SER A 592 0.38 22.85 -20.54
C SER A 592 -0.07 23.47 -21.88
N ILE A 593 -0.09 24.80 -21.98
CA ILE A 593 -0.51 25.51 -23.21
C ILE A 593 0.55 25.34 -24.33
N TYR A 594 1.83 25.38 -23.98
CA TYR A 594 2.91 25.20 -24.94
C TYR A 594 3.03 23.75 -25.42
N ARG A 595 2.79 22.76 -24.56
CA ARG A 595 2.78 21.33 -24.91
C ARG A 595 1.85 21.03 -26.08
N ASP A 596 0.60 21.47 -25.99
CA ASP A 596 -0.41 21.18 -27.02
C ASP A 596 -0.05 21.85 -28.36
N ARG A 597 0.61 23.02 -28.34
CA ARG A 597 1.21 23.61 -29.56
C ARG A 597 2.38 22.79 -30.08
N LEU A 598 3.36 22.46 -29.23
CA LEU A 598 4.59 21.76 -29.60
C LEU A 598 4.30 20.39 -30.20
N VAL A 599 3.45 19.57 -29.56
CA VAL A 599 3.05 18.25 -30.09
C VAL A 599 2.45 18.39 -31.51
N SER A 600 1.56 19.38 -31.72
CA SER A 600 0.98 19.63 -33.04
C SER A 600 1.98 20.13 -34.10
N VAL A 601 3.15 20.65 -33.68
CA VAL A 601 4.26 21.03 -34.57
C VAL A 601 5.12 19.81 -34.87
N THR A 602 5.41 18.96 -33.89
CA THR A 602 6.19 17.72 -34.10
C THR A 602 5.45 16.72 -34.97
N GLU A 603 4.13 16.57 -34.81
CA GLU A 603 3.31 15.75 -35.72
C GLU A 603 3.31 16.31 -37.15
N ARG A 604 3.12 17.63 -37.31
CA ARG A 604 3.20 18.27 -38.63
C ARG A 604 4.59 18.16 -39.26
N ALA A 605 5.65 18.21 -38.47
CA ALA A 605 7.01 17.98 -38.95
C ALA A 605 7.20 16.52 -39.41
N ARG A 606 6.75 15.54 -38.61
CA ARG A 606 6.81 14.11 -38.93
C ARG A 606 5.99 13.74 -40.16
N ASN A 607 4.81 14.34 -40.31
CA ASN A 607 3.92 14.15 -41.46
C ASN A 607 4.31 15.01 -42.68
N HIS A 608 5.34 15.85 -42.57
CA HIS A 608 5.79 16.78 -43.61
C HIS A 608 4.68 17.71 -44.11
N GLU A 609 3.88 18.23 -43.17
CA GLU A 609 2.78 19.16 -43.42
C GLU A 609 3.22 20.63 -43.29
N GLY A 610 2.64 21.49 -44.14
CA GLY A 610 2.93 22.94 -44.12
C GLY A 610 4.38 23.26 -44.49
N VAL A 611 5.04 24.11 -43.69
CA VAL A 611 6.40 24.59 -43.96
C VAL A 611 7.43 23.45 -43.96
N PHE A 612 7.21 22.38 -43.17
CA PHE A 612 8.07 21.20 -43.16
C PHE A 612 8.05 20.42 -44.48
N LYS A 613 6.99 20.58 -45.30
CA LYS A 613 6.96 20.05 -46.67
C LYS A 613 8.04 20.67 -47.56
N VAL A 614 8.34 21.97 -47.36
CA VAL A 614 9.38 22.69 -48.11
C VAL A 614 10.78 22.22 -47.70
N LEU A 615 10.97 21.86 -46.42
CA LEU A 615 12.22 21.27 -45.93
C LEU A 615 12.45 19.82 -46.41
N SER A 616 11.45 19.19 -47.05
CA SER A 616 11.59 17.88 -47.71
C SER A 616 11.91 17.97 -49.21
N TRP A 617 11.95 19.18 -49.77
CA TRP A 617 12.42 19.39 -51.15
C TRP A 617 13.95 19.32 -51.18
N ARG A 618 14.48 18.63 -52.19
CA ARG A 618 15.92 18.56 -52.49
C ARG A 618 16.43 19.86 -53.11
#